data_AF-A0A2K4X426-F1
#
_entry.id   AF-A0A2K4X426-F1
#
_cell.length_a   1.000
_cell.length_b   1.000
_cell.length_c   1.000
_cell.angle_alpha   90.00
_cell.angle_beta   90.00
_cell.angle_gamma   90.00
#
_symmetry.space_group_name_H-M   'P 1'
#
loop_
_entity.id
_entity.type
_entity.pdbx_description
1 polymer ?
#
loop_
_entity_poly.entity_id
_entity_poly.type
_entity_poly.pdbx_seq_one_letter_code
_entity_poly.pdbx_strand_id
1 'polypeptide(L)'
;MKLEKGRTCSRHPQHLNRVVESHRWSLCAHAAVQVASIDEAFADLTGMPGNLTELGRSIRAKVHRCTGIPVGVGIAPTKTLAKLANDTAKRLQAHTGGVVDICDPVKRDWVLRNTSVGEVWGIGRKMKAHLEGMQILSAKDLAMADPWMLRKTFSVVIEKTARELAGTACLELDEVEPPRQEICCSRMFGKRLTELGPIKGSPQNSEKIVR
;
A
#
# COMPACT_ATOMS: atom_id res chain seq x y z
N MET A 1 3.84 -10.10 0.14
CA MET A 1 2.60 -9.98 -0.66
C MET A 1 1.70 -8.87 -0.09
N LYS A 2 0.95 -8.19 -0.95
CA LYS A 2 -0.05 -7.15 -0.63
C LYS A 2 -1.41 -7.50 -1.22
N LEU A 3 -2.45 -7.52 -0.38
CA LEU A 3 -3.86 -7.56 -0.79
C LEU A 3 -4.52 -6.22 -0.51
N GLU A 4 -5.34 -5.76 -1.46
CA GLU A 4 -6.09 -4.52 -1.30
C GLU A 4 -7.40 -4.58 -2.09
N LYS A 5 -8.46 -3.99 -1.53
CA LYS A 5 -9.76 -3.86 -2.20
C LYS A 5 -9.64 -3.14 -3.56
N GLY A 6 -10.39 -3.62 -4.55
CA GLY A 6 -10.42 -3.01 -5.89
C GLY A 6 -10.98 -1.57 -5.88
N ARG A 7 -10.39 -0.68 -6.69
CA ARG A 7 -10.69 0.76 -6.74
C ARG A 7 -12.17 1.11 -7.00
N THR A 8 -12.86 0.29 -7.80
CA THR A 8 -14.26 0.53 -8.22
C THR A 8 -15.29 -0.13 -7.30
N CYS A 9 -14.86 -0.84 -6.25
CA CYS A 9 -15.76 -1.57 -5.39
C CYS A 9 -16.39 -0.64 -4.34
N SER A 10 -17.72 -0.49 -4.38
CA SER A 10 -18.49 0.31 -3.41
C SER A 10 -18.78 -0.41 -2.09
N ARG A 11 -18.58 -1.74 -2.01
CA ARG A 11 -18.90 -2.53 -0.81
C ARG A 11 -17.99 -2.14 0.36
N HIS A 12 -18.55 -1.94 1.55
CA HIS A 12 -17.76 -1.58 2.71
C HIS A 12 -16.81 -2.73 3.12
N PRO A 13 -15.51 -2.46 3.38
CA PRO A 13 -14.51 -3.50 3.68
C PRO A 13 -14.61 -4.16 5.09
N GLN A 14 -15.77 -4.13 5.77
CA GLN A 14 -15.91 -4.49 7.20
C GLN A 14 -15.49 -5.92 7.58
N HIS A 15 -15.23 -6.79 6.60
CA HIS A 15 -14.87 -8.19 6.82
C HIS A 15 -13.63 -8.65 6.06
N LEU A 16 -12.90 -7.75 5.37
CA LEU A 16 -11.69 -8.15 4.66
C LEU A 16 -10.64 -8.69 5.63
N ASN A 17 -10.29 -7.89 6.65
CA ASN A 17 -9.28 -8.28 7.63
C ASN A 17 -9.69 -9.52 8.43
N ARG A 18 -10.96 -9.61 8.84
CA ARG A 18 -11.48 -10.79 9.55
C ARG A 18 -11.34 -12.06 8.69
N VAL A 19 -11.54 -11.96 7.37
CA VAL A 19 -11.31 -13.10 6.47
C VAL A 19 -9.82 -13.41 6.33
N VAL A 20 -8.95 -12.42 6.16
CA VAL A 20 -7.50 -12.66 6.07
C VAL A 20 -6.94 -13.25 7.37
N GLU A 21 -7.36 -12.75 8.53
CA GLU A 21 -6.97 -13.22 9.86
C GLU A 21 -7.56 -14.59 10.21
N SER A 22 -8.87 -14.80 10.02
CA SER A 22 -9.52 -16.10 10.27
C SER A 22 -8.98 -17.20 9.35
N HIS A 23 -8.41 -16.83 8.21
CA HIS A 23 -7.80 -17.76 7.25
C HIS A 23 -6.28 -17.79 7.32
N ARG A 24 -5.65 -17.18 8.35
CA ARG A 24 -4.24 -17.41 8.70
C ARG A 24 -3.92 -18.91 8.79
N TRP A 25 -4.91 -19.74 9.16
CA TRP A 25 -4.81 -21.20 9.15
C TRP A 25 -4.83 -21.85 7.75
N SER A 26 -5.49 -21.23 6.77
CA SER A 26 -5.53 -21.71 5.37
C SER A 26 -4.37 -21.20 4.51
N LEU A 27 -3.72 -20.11 4.91
CA LEU A 27 -2.62 -19.45 4.20
C LEU A 27 -1.24 -20.04 4.55
N CYS A 28 -1.23 -21.27 5.09
CA CYS A 28 -0.12 -21.93 5.77
C CYS A 28 0.18 -21.33 7.15
N ALA A 29 0.38 -22.19 8.15
CA ALA A 29 0.62 -21.85 9.55
C ALA A 29 1.87 -20.97 9.81
N HIS A 30 2.69 -20.70 8.78
CA HIS A 30 3.95 -19.96 8.86
C HIS A 30 3.92 -18.57 8.21
N ALA A 31 2.86 -18.19 7.49
CA ALA A 31 2.79 -16.85 6.89
C ALA A 31 2.41 -15.79 7.94
N ALA A 32 3.32 -14.86 8.22
CA ALA A 32 3.01 -13.68 9.02
C ALA A 32 2.10 -12.74 8.22
N VAL A 33 0.97 -12.31 8.80
CA VAL A 33 0.03 -11.38 8.18
C VAL A 33 0.01 -10.08 8.96
N GLN A 34 0.24 -8.96 8.28
CA GLN A 34 0.12 -7.61 8.83
C GLN A 34 -1.09 -6.92 8.20
N VAL A 35 -2.11 -6.64 9.00
CA VAL A 35 -3.23 -5.77 8.59
C VAL A 35 -2.76 -4.32 8.61
N ALA A 36 -2.91 -3.60 7.47
CA ALA A 36 -2.45 -2.21 7.32
C ALA A 36 -3.61 -1.20 7.30
N SER A 37 -4.80 -1.63 6.89
CA SER A 37 -6.05 -0.88 7.03
C SER A 37 -7.23 -1.84 6.94
N ILE A 38 -8.46 -1.33 7.01
CA ILE A 38 -9.68 -2.13 6.84
C ILE A 38 -9.74 -2.84 5.47
N ASP A 39 -9.11 -2.25 4.45
CA ASP A 39 -9.12 -2.66 3.06
C ASP A 39 -7.76 -3.15 2.54
N GLU A 40 -6.76 -3.23 3.42
CA GLU A 40 -5.37 -3.54 3.06
C GLU A 40 -4.70 -4.52 4.04
N ALA A 41 -4.09 -5.58 3.50
CA ALA A 41 -3.28 -6.51 4.26
C ALA A 41 -1.96 -6.85 3.54
N PHE A 42 -0.90 -7.07 4.31
CA PHE A 42 0.35 -7.66 3.86
C PHE A 42 0.49 -9.07 4.42
N ALA A 43 1.17 -9.92 3.67
CA ALA A 43 1.56 -11.25 4.15
C ALA A 43 3.00 -11.54 3.73
N ASP A 44 3.81 -12.05 4.65
CA ASP A 44 5.11 -12.62 4.34
C ASP A 44 4.92 -14.00 3.71
N LEU A 45 5.54 -14.20 2.55
CA LEU A 45 5.55 -15.47 1.82
C LEU A 45 6.97 -16.07 1.74
N THR A 46 7.92 -15.55 2.53
CA THR A 46 9.29 -16.07 2.57
C THR A 46 9.28 -17.56 2.92
N GLY A 47 10.01 -18.36 2.13
CA GLY A 47 10.05 -19.81 2.30
C GLY A 47 8.83 -20.58 1.80
N MET A 48 7.82 -19.91 1.23
CA MET A 48 6.67 -20.60 0.61
C MET A 48 7.11 -21.32 -0.68
N PRO A 49 6.89 -22.64 -0.78
CA PRO A 49 7.18 -23.37 -2.01
C PRO A 49 6.12 -23.11 -3.09
N GLY A 50 6.49 -23.33 -4.35
CA GLY A 50 5.55 -23.35 -5.48
C GLY A 50 5.31 -22.00 -6.16
N ASN A 51 4.27 -21.95 -6.99
CA ASN A 51 3.95 -20.80 -7.83
C ASN A 51 3.18 -19.74 -7.04
N LEU A 52 3.88 -18.67 -6.63
CA LEU A 52 3.28 -17.57 -5.87
C LEU A 52 2.14 -16.87 -6.61
N THR A 53 2.17 -16.83 -7.95
CA THR A 53 1.07 -16.25 -8.75
C THR A 53 -0.21 -17.07 -8.62
N GLU A 54 -0.12 -18.40 -8.66
CA GLU A 54 -1.27 -19.30 -8.46
C GLU A 54 -1.80 -19.22 -7.02
N LEU A 55 -0.90 -19.16 -6.04
CA LEU A 55 -1.25 -18.90 -4.65
C LEU A 55 -2.04 -17.58 -4.54
N GLY A 56 -1.53 -16.50 -5.11
CA GLY A 56 -2.21 -15.19 -5.13
C GLY A 56 -3.61 -15.25 -5.75
N ARG A 57 -3.80 -16.00 -6.85
CA ARG A 57 -5.11 -16.20 -7.48
C ARG A 57 -6.07 -16.99 -6.58
N SER A 58 -5.59 -18.06 -5.95
CA SER A 58 -6.36 -18.86 -5.00
C SER A 58 -6.85 -18.00 -3.83
N ILE A 59 -5.95 -17.20 -3.24
CA ILE A 59 -6.28 -16.30 -2.13
C ILE A 59 -7.32 -15.27 -2.56
N ARG A 60 -7.11 -14.61 -3.70
CA ARG A 60 -8.06 -13.65 -4.26
C ARG A 60 -9.45 -14.26 -4.46
N ALA A 61 -9.53 -15.44 -5.05
CA ALA A 61 -10.80 -16.14 -5.28
C ALA A 61 -11.50 -16.51 -3.96
N LYS A 62 -10.72 -16.92 -2.95
CA LYS A 62 -11.24 -17.24 -1.62
C LYS A 62 -11.77 -16.01 -0.90
N VAL A 63 -11.01 -14.91 -0.89
CA VAL A 63 -11.45 -13.62 -0.33
C VAL A 63 -12.76 -13.18 -0.99
N HIS A 64 -12.84 -13.24 -2.32
CA HIS A 64 -14.06 -12.91 -3.04
C HIS A 64 -15.23 -13.82 -2.68
N ARG A 65 -15.01 -15.15 -2.55
CA ARG A 65 -16.06 -16.09 -2.15
C ARG A 65 -16.61 -15.79 -0.75
N CYS A 66 -15.73 -15.48 0.21
CA CYS A 66 -16.12 -15.27 1.60
C CYS A 66 -16.72 -13.89 1.86
N THR A 67 -16.30 -12.85 1.13
CA THR A 67 -16.69 -11.45 1.40
C THR A 67 -17.52 -10.80 0.30
N GLY A 68 -17.50 -11.36 -0.92
CA GLY A 68 -18.02 -10.69 -2.11
C GLY A 68 -17.22 -9.45 -2.53
N ILE A 69 -16.03 -9.22 -1.96
CA ILE A 69 -15.20 -8.05 -2.26
C ILE A 69 -14.09 -8.46 -3.24
N PRO A 70 -14.03 -7.87 -4.46
CA PRO A 70 -12.90 -8.06 -5.34
C PRO A 70 -11.67 -7.36 -4.77
N VAL A 71 -10.54 -8.08 -4.76
CA VAL A 71 -9.24 -7.58 -4.33
C VAL A 71 -8.21 -7.69 -5.45
N GLY A 72 -7.22 -6.80 -5.46
CA GLY A 72 -5.98 -6.96 -6.19
C GLY A 72 -4.95 -7.66 -5.31
N VAL A 73 -4.00 -8.38 -5.92
CA VAL A 73 -2.88 -9.02 -5.23
C VAL A 73 -1.56 -8.64 -5.89
N GLY A 74 -0.62 -8.14 -5.10
CA GLY A 74 0.75 -7.82 -5.52
C GLY A 74 1.77 -8.64 -4.74
N ILE A 75 2.71 -9.28 -5.45
CA ILE A 75 3.75 -10.11 -4.87
C ILE A 75 5.10 -9.57 -5.30
N ALA A 76 5.98 -9.30 -4.32
CA ALA A 76 7.31 -8.76 -4.58
C ALA A 76 8.22 -8.95 -3.35
N PRO A 77 9.55 -8.76 -3.50
CA PRO A 77 10.53 -8.94 -2.42
C PRO A 77 10.48 -7.88 -1.32
N THR A 78 9.92 -6.70 -1.58
CA THR A 78 9.86 -5.58 -0.61
C THR A 78 8.43 -5.05 -0.47
N LYS A 79 8.14 -4.36 0.63
CA LYS A 79 6.79 -3.85 0.95
C LYS A 79 6.34 -2.82 -0.10
N THR A 80 7.26 -1.95 -0.51
CA THR A 80 7.03 -0.92 -1.51
C THR A 80 6.79 -1.54 -2.88
N LEU A 81 7.61 -2.52 -3.29
CA LEU A 81 7.38 -3.23 -4.54
C LEU A 81 6.06 -4.01 -4.52
N ALA A 82 5.67 -4.61 -3.39
CA ALA A 82 4.42 -5.34 -3.29
C ALA A 82 3.20 -4.42 -3.45
N LYS A 83 3.27 -3.20 -2.92
CA LYS A 83 2.27 -2.14 -3.18
C LYS A 83 2.21 -1.75 -4.65
N LEU A 84 3.37 -1.54 -5.27
CA LEU A 84 3.44 -1.15 -6.68
C LEU A 84 2.94 -2.27 -7.62
N ALA A 85 3.23 -3.53 -7.29
CA ALA A 85 2.67 -4.70 -7.96
C ALA A 85 1.14 -4.77 -7.81
N ASN A 86 0.62 -4.52 -6.60
CA ASN A 86 -0.82 -4.52 -6.34
C ASN A 86 -1.53 -3.41 -7.15
N ASP A 87 -0.95 -2.20 -7.18
CA ASP A 87 -1.47 -1.12 -8.01
C ASP A 87 -1.53 -1.52 -9.48
N THR A 88 -0.45 -2.12 -10.00
CA THR A 88 -0.38 -2.63 -11.38
C THR A 88 -1.45 -3.70 -11.63
N ALA A 89 -1.68 -4.61 -10.68
CA ALA A 89 -2.71 -5.64 -10.77
C ALA A 89 -4.13 -5.05 -10.88
N LYS A 90 -4.40 -3.96 -10.14
CA LYS A 90 -5.69 -3.25 -10.19
C LYS A 90 -5.84 -2.44 -11.48
N ARG A 91 -4.79 -1.75 -11.92
CA ARG A 91 -4.80 -0.90 -13.13
C ARG A 91 -4.93 -1.72 -14.41
N LEU A 92 -4.21 -2.84 -14.49
CA LEU A 92 -4.18 -3.71 -15.66
C LEU A 92 -4.98 -4.98 -15.42
N GLN A 93 -6.10 -4.90 -14.70
CA GLN A 93 -6.87 -6.08 -14.28
C GLN A 93 -7.29 -6.96 -15.46
N ALA A 94 -7.63 -6.37 -16.61
CA ALA A 94 -8.01 -7.09 -17.81
C ALA A 94 -6.87 -8.00 -18.35
N HIS A 95 -5.61 -7.62 -18.16
CA HIS A 95 -4.44 -8.38 -18.61
C HIS A 95 -3.87 -9.30 -17.51
N THR A 96 -3.98 -8.88 -16.25
CA THR A 96 -3.32 -9.56 -15.12
C THR A 96 -4.25 -10.51 -14.37
N GLY A 97 -5.57 -10.39 -14.58
CA GLY A 97 -6.57 -11.10 -13.77
C GLY A 97 -6.61 -10.66 -12.31
N GLY A 98 -6.02 -9.49 -11.99
CA GLY A 98 -5.97 -8.93 -10.64
C GLY A 98 -4.87 -9.50 -9.75
N VAL A 99 -3.87 -10.20 -10.31
CA VAL A 99 -2.69 -10.69 -9.59
C VAL A 99 -1.43 -10.35 -10.37
N VAL A 100 -0.45 -9.71 -9.71
CA VAL A 100 0.86 -9.39 -10.30
C VAL A 100 1.96 -9.85 -9.36
N ASP A 101 2.89 -10.62 -9.91
CA ASP A 101 4.10 -11.10 -9.23
C ASP A 101 5.34 -10.55 -9.95
N ILE A 102 6.12 -9.75 -9.24
CA ILE A 102 7.36 -9.11 -9.69
C ILE A 102 8.56 -9.53 -8.84
N CYS A 103 8.55 -10.73 -8.26
CA CYS A 103 9.76 -11.32 -7.69
C CYS A 103 10.83 -11.57 -8.76
N ASP A 104 10.41 -11.82 -10.00
CA ASP A 104 11.29 -11.87 -11.16
C ASP A 104 11.82 -10.46 -11.53
N PRO A 105 13.16 -10.27 -11.63
CA PRO A 105 13.74 -8.97 -11.94
C PRO A 105 13.31 -8.37 -13.28
N VAL A 106 13.02 -9.20 -14.30
CA VAL A 106 12.60 -8.71 -15.63
C VAL A 106 11.18 -8.15 -15.55
N LYS A 107 10.25 -8.87 -14.92
CA LYS A 107 8.89 -8.37 -14.64
C LYS A 107 8.93 -7.11 -13.78
N ARG A 108 9.79 -7.08 -12.75
CA ARG A 108 9.98 -5.91 -11.89
C ARG A 108 10.44 -4.69 -12.70
N ASP A 109 11.45 -4.84 -13.53
CA ASP A 109 11.97 -3.76 -14.36
C ASP A 109 10.92 -3.22 -15.34
N TRP A 110 10.13 -4.10 -15.97
CA TRP A 110 9.01 -3.68 -16.81
C TRP A 110 8.01 -2.83 -16.03
N VAL A 111 7.61 -3.28 -14.84
CA VAL A 111 6.67 -2.56 -13.99
C VAL A 111 7.24 -1.20 -13.54
N LEU A 112 8.50 -1.14 -13.13
CA LEU A 112 9.15 0.11 -12.69
C LEU A 112 9.25 1.15 -13.82
N ARG A 113 9.59 0.73 -15.05
CA ARG A 113 9.65 1.61 -16.23
C ARG A 113 8.28 2.19 -16.60
N ASN A 114 7.23 1.40 -16.43
CA ASN A 114 5.86 1.75 -16.83
C ASN A 114 5.05 2.38 -15.69
N THR A 115 5.72 2.86 -14.64
CA THR A 115 5.08 3.50 -13.49
C THR A 115 5.68 4.88 -13.29
N SER A 116 4.84 5.93 -13.35
CA SER A 116 5.29 7.30 -13.04
C SER A 116 5.75 7.38 -11.58
N VAL A 117 6.75 8.21 -11.31
CA VAL A 117 7.26 8.44 -9.95
C VAL A 117 6.16 8.89 -8.98
N GLY A 118 5.13 9.60 -9.48
CA GLY A 118 4.00 10.06 -8.67
C GLY A 118 3.04 8.95 -8.22
N GLU A 119 3.11 7.77 -8.84
CA GLU A 119 2.31 6.59 -8.46
C GLU A 119 3.02 5.74 -7.40
N VAL A 120 4.29 6.05 -7.08
CA VAL A 120 5.03 5.36 -6.03
C VAL A 120 4.45 5.75 -4.67
N TRP A 121 4.18 4.74 -3.84
CA TRP A 121 3.67 4.95 -2.49
C TRP A 121 4.61 5.87 -1.68
N GLY A 122 4.04 6.91 -1.06
CA GLY A 122 4.78 7.93 -0.32
C GLY A 122 5.20 9.15 -1.15
N ILE A 123 5.05 9.12 -2.47
CA ILE A 123 5.33 10.27 -3.34
C ILE A 123 4.05 11.08 -3.59
N GLY A 124 3.89 12.17 -2.84
CA GLY A 124 2.78 13.12 -3.05
C GLY A 124 3.04 14.13 -4.17
N ARG A 125 2.00 14.89 -4.56
CA ARG A 125 2.05 15.91 -5.65
C ARG A 125 3.26 16.84 -5.58
N LYS A 126 3.59 17.38 -4.40
CA LYS A 126 4.75 18.27 -4.21
C LYS A 126 6.07 17.53 -4.44
N MET A 127 6.20 16.31 -3.89
CA MET A 127 7.40 15.50 -4.05
C MET A 127 7.60 15.08 -5.50
N LYS A 128 6.52 14.69 -6.19
CA LYS A 128 6.52 14.43 -7.63
C LYS A 128 7.13 15.60 -8.40
N ALA A 129 6.65 16.82 -8.18
CA ALA A 129 7.17 18.00 -8.89
C ALA A 129 8.66 18.24 -8.62
N HIS A 130 9.14 18.02 -7.39
CA HIS A 130 10.57 18.10 -7.08
C HIS A 130 11.39 17.04 -7.82
N LEU A 131 10.93 15.78 -7.82
CA LEU A 131 11.60 14.67 -8.50
C LEU A 131 11.62 14.85 -10.02
N GLU A 132 10.52 15.32 -10.61
CA GLU A 132 10.46 15.62 -12.05
C GLU A 132 11.41 16.77 -12.43
N GLY A 133 11.56 17.78 -11.56
CA GLY A 133 12.57 18.83 -11.72
C GLY A 133 14.01 18.29 -11.74
N MET A 134 14.25 17.10 -11.19
CA MET A 134 15.54 16.39 -11.20
C MET A 134 15.63 15.32 -12.29
N GLN A 135 14.69 15.30 -13.25
CA GLN A 135 14.58 14.27 -14.30
C GLN A 135 14.33 12.84 -13.77
N ILE A 136 13.78 12.72 -12.56
CA ILE A 136 13.32 11.45 -12.00
C ILE A 136 11.83 11.33 -12.31
N LEU A 137 11.47 10.67 -13.42
CA LEU A 137 10.12 10.68 -13.98
C LEU A 137 9.35 9.37 -13.70
N SER A 138 10.06 8.27 -13.57
CA SER A 138 9.53 6.93 -13.35
C SER A 138 9.96 6.33 -12.01
N ALA A 139 9.27 5.28 -11.58
CA ALA A 139 9.68 4.48 -10.43
C ALA A 139 11.06 3.84 -10.65
N LYS A 140 11.42 3.53 -11.91
CA LYS A 140 12.77 3.07 -12.26
C LYS A 140 13.83 4.15 -12.01
N ASP A 141 13.57 5.39 -12.44
CA ASP A 141 14.53 6.49 -12.23
C ASP A 141 14.77 6.71 -10.73
N LEU A 142 13.70 6.64 -9.93
CA LEU A 142 13.81 6.76 -8.47
C LEU A 142 14.60 5.60 -7.86
N ALA A 143 14.39 4.36 -8.34
CA ALA A 143 15.13 3.19 -7.89
C ALA A 143 16.63 3.25 -8.23
N MET A 144 16.98 3.96 -9.31
CA MET A 144 18.37 4.12 -9.78
C MET A 144 19.06 5.38 -9.25
N ALA A 145 18.32 6.30 -8.64
CA ALA A 145 18.87 7.53 -8.06
C ALA A 145 19.79 7.23 -6.86
N ASP A 146 20.81 8.07 -6.67
CA ASP A 146 21.74 7.93 -5.54
C ASP A 146 21.00 8.06 -4.19
N PRO A 147 20.99 7.00 -3.35
CA PRO A 147 20.31 7.04 -2.06
C PRO A 147 20.84 8.14 -1.12
N TRP A 148 22.14 8.43 -1.16
CA TRP A 148 22.73 9.44 -0.29
C TRP A 148 22.25 10.84 -0.66
N MET A 149 22.24 11.17 -1.96
CA MET A 149 21.63 12.39 -2.47
C MET A 149 20.14 12.49 -2.10
N LEU A 150 19.34 11.43 -2.27
CA LEU A 150 17.92 11.45 -1.93
C LEU A 150 17.69 11.72 -0.43
N ARG A 151 18.52 11.14 0.44
CA ARG A 151 18.48 11.38 1.88
C ARG A 151 18.75 12.84 2.22
N LYS A 152 19.83 13.39 1.65
CA LYS A 152 20.30 14.75 1.93
C LYS A 152 19.34 15.81 1.41
N THR A 153 18.75 15.58 0.24
CA THR A 153 17.86 16.53 -0.43
C THR A 153 16.44 16.48 0.12
N PHE A 154 15.95 15.29 0.48
CA PHE A 154 14.54 15.09 0.87
C PHE A 154 14.41 14.54 2.29
N SER A 155 14.60 13.23 2.46
CA SER A 155 14.49 12.56 3.75
C SER A 155 14.97 11.12 3.68
N VAL A 156 15.19 10.51 4.84
CA VAL A 156 15.42 9.06 4.99
C VAL A 156 14.26 8.22 4.43
N VAL A 157 13.02 8.75 4.40
CA VAL A 157 11.86 8.00 3.89
C VAL A 157 11.94 7.85 2.37
N ILE A 158 12.34 8.91 1.66
CA ILE A 158 12.53 8.87 0.20
C ILE A 158 13.72 7.97 -0.16
N GLU A 159 14.81 8.06 0.61
CA GLU A 159 15.94 7.13 0.48
C GLU A 159 15.50 5.67 0.61
N LYS A 160 14.79 5.32 1.69
CA LYS A 160 14.28 3.96 1.92
C LYS A 160 13.34 3.49 0.81
N THR A 161 12.49 4.40 0.31
CA THR A 161 11.58 4.11 -0.81
C THR A 161 12.36 3.73 -2.08
N ALA A 162 13.40 4.50 -2.42
CA ALA A 162 14.26 4.20 -3.56
C ALA A 162 14.97 2.84 -3.41
N ARG A 163 15.54 2.57 -2.22
CA ARG A 163 16.18 1.28 -1.91
C ARG A 163 15.20 0.11 -2.00
N GLU A 164 13.98 0.27 -1.49
CA GLU A 164 12.93 -0.74 -1.59
C GLU A 164 12.55 -1.04 -3.04
N LEU A 165 12.45 -0.02 -3.90
CA LEU A 165 12.21 -0.18 -5.34
C LEU A 165 13.37 -0.88 -6.05
N ALA A 166 14.61 -0.63 -5.62
CA ALA A 166 15.80 -1.36 -6.08
C ALA A 166 15.86 -2.82 -5.57
N GLY A 167 14.98 -3.18 -4.62
CA GLY A 167 14.86 -4.53 -4.07
C GLY A 167 15.55 -4.75 -2.73
N THR A 168 16.07 -3.69 -2.10
CA THR A 168 16.64 -3.76 -0.75
C THR A 168 15.55 -3.50 0.28
N ALA A 169 15.20 -4.52 1.07
CA ALA A 169 14.21 -4.39 2.13
C ALA A 169 14.70 -3.39 3.21
N CYS A 170 13.93 -2.32 3.42
CA CYS A 170 14.19 -1.24 4.39
C CYS A 170 13.01 -1.00 5.33
N LEU A 171 11.84 -1.56 5.01
CA LEU A 171 10.60 -1.45 5.76
C LEU A 171 10.17 -2.84 6.21
N GLU A 172 10.16 -3.08 7.51
CA GLU A 172 9.76 -4.38 8.06
C GLU A 172 8.23 -4.58 8.03
N LEU A 173 7.83 -5.84 8.08
CA LEU A 173 6.46 -6.23 8.38
C LEU A 173 6.33 -6.24 9.91
N ASP A 174 6.03 -5.08 10.50
CA ASP A 174 5.85 -5.02 11.96
C ASP A 174 4.76 -5.99 12.43
N GLU A 175 5.05 -6.76 13.48
CA GLU A 175 4.04 -7.54 14.19
C GLU A 175 3.12 -6.59 14.97
N VAL A 176 1.87 -6.51 14.52
CA VAL A 176 0.73 -5.83 15.17
C VAL A 176 0.92 -4.30 15.28
N GLU A 177 0.12 -3.55 14.51
CA GLU A 177 0.00 -2.09 14.72
C GLU A 177 -0.31 -1.83 16.20
N PRO A 178 0.46 -0.98 16.90
CA PRO A 178 0.10 -0.57 18.24
C PRO A 178 -1.31 0.01 18.21
N PRO A 179 -2.13 -0.21 19.26
CA PRO A 179 -3.50 0.26 19.28
C PRO A 179 -3.54 1.75 18.95
N ARG A 180 -4.49 2.15 18.08
CA ARG A 180 -4.63 3.54 17.60
C ARG A 180 -4.56 4.49 18.79
N GLN A 181 -3.47 5.26 18.87
CA GLN A 181 -3.18 6.13 20.01
C GLN A 181 -3.96 7.45 20.00
N GLU A 182 -4.66 7.73 18.89
CA GLU A 182 -5.41 8.97 18.72
C GLU A 182 -6.76 8.69 18.04
N ILE A 183 -7.83 9.24 18.63
CA ILE A 183 -9.16 9.34 18.01
C ILE A 183 -9.34 10.80 17.61
N CYS A 184 -9.29 11.08 16.30
CA CYS A 184 -9.55 12.42 15.77
C CYS A 184 -10.92 12.44 15.07
N CYS A 185 -11.86 13.24 15.59
CA CYS A 185 -13.10 13.57 14.89
C CYS A 185 -12.96 14.95 14.26
N SER A 186 -12.65 15.00 12.96
CA SER A 186 -12.74 16.24 12.19
C SER A 186 -14.11 16.35 11.52
N ARG A 187 -14.79 17.49 11.71
CA ARG A 187 -16.03 17.83 11.00
C ARG A 187 -15.73 18.98 10.05
N MET A 188 -15.98 18.78 8.76
CA MET A 188 -15.86 19.84 7.76
C MET A 188 -17.20 20.56 7.65
N PHE A 189 -17.18 21.90 7.63
CA PHE A 189 -18.37 22.68 7.29
C PHE A 189 -18.63 22.57 5.78
N GLY A 190 -19.87 22.28 5.38
CA GLY A 190 -20.25 22.10 3.97
C GLY A 190 -20.18 23.38 3.12
N LYS A 191 -19.92 24.53 3.73
CA LYS A 191 -19.69 25.82 3.08
C LYS A 191 -18.57 26.54 3.83
N ARG A 192 -17.79 27.37 3.10
CA ARG A 192 -16.78 28.26 3.70
C ARG A 192 -17.48 29.23 4.65
N LEU A 193 -17.12 29.19 5.92
CA LEU A 193 -17.58 30.16 6.91
C LEU A 193 -16.68 31.39 6.88
N THR A 194 -17.28 32.58 6.86
CA THR A 194 -16.59 33.88 6.92
C THR A 194 -16.72 34.55 8.29
N GLU A 195 -17.53 33.97 9.17
CA GLU A 195 -17.87 34.53 10.48
C GLU A 195 -17.55 33.54 11.60
N LEU A 196 -17.16 34.08 12.75
CA LEU A 196 -16.74 33.28 13.92
C LEU A 196 -17.92 32.66 14.68
N GLY A 197 -19.13 33.20 14.54
CA GLY A 197 -20.33 32.74 15.27
C GLY A 197 -20.65 31.25 15.05
N PRO A 198 -20.78 30.78 13.79
CA PRO A 198 -21.04 29.37 13.49
C PRO A 198 -19.90 28.42 13.88
N ILE A 199 -18.67 28.93 13.99
CA ILE A 199 -17.49 28.14 14.38
C ILE A 199 -17.53 27.86 15.89
N LYS A 200 -17.91 28.84 16.72
CA LYS A 200 -17.96 28.71 18.19
C LYS A 200 -19.05 27.76 18.72
N GLY A 201 -20.14 27.56 17.96
CA GLY A 201 -21.21 26.63 18.32
C GLY A 201 -20.93 25.16 17.96
N SER A 202 -19.82 24.89 17.29
CA SER A 202 -19.42 23.53 16.92
C SER A 202 -18.41 23.02 17.95
N PRO A 203 -18.48 21.75 18.41
CA PRO A 203 -17.47 21.19 19.28
C PRO A 203 -16.16 21.01 18.49
N GLN A 204 -15.39 22.09 18.35
CA GLN A 204 -13.97 22.03 18.09
C GLN A 204 -13.30 21.96 19.45
N ASN A 205 -13.13 20.75 19.98
CA ASN A 205 -12.18 20.55 21.06
C ASN A 205 -11.27 19.40 20.68
N SER A 206 -10.06 19.76 20.25
CA SER A 206 -8.92 18.86 20.21
C SER A 206 -8.47 18.60 21.65
N GLU A 207 -9.25 17.83 22.39
CA GLU A 207 -8.75 17.16 23.58
C GLU A 207 -8.24 15.79 23.12
N LYS A 208 -6.92 15.62 23.19
CA LYS A 208 -6.30 14.30 23.13
C LYS A 208 -6.82 13.47 24.30
N ILE A 209 -7.87 12.70 24.06
CA ILE A 209 -8.24 11.60 24.95
C ILE A 209 -7.29 10.45 24.58
N VAL A 210 -6.16 10.40 25.27
CA VAL A 210 -5.36 9.18 25.38
C VAL A 210 -6.12 8.26 26.34
N ARG A 211 -6.59 7.12 25.85
CA ARG A 211 -6.97 5.98 26.68
C ARG A 211 -6.08 4.81 26.31
#